data_AF-A0A8T4QAX5-F1
#
_entry.id   AF-A0A8T4QAX5-F1
#
_cell.length_a   1.000
_cell.length_b   1.000
_cell.length_c   1.000
_cell.angle_alpha   90.00
_cell.angle_beta   90.00
_cell.angle_gamma   90.00
#
_symmetry.space_group_name_H-M   'P 1'
#
loop_
_entity.id
_entity.type
_entity.pdbx_description
1 polymer ?
#
loop_
_entity_poly.entity_id
_entity_poly.type
_entity_poly.pdbx_seq_one_letter_code
_entity_poly.pdbx_strand_id
1 'polypeptide(L)'
;MIDNDHIAKVKGFNLPISTKFTVEICNFIRGKDLKKAKNLLKNVTEQKIPVPFKFALRDLGHKKGIGPGRYPVKASEHILGLLKTVDSNASYKGLNSDSLVICYASATKGVARMKPGRQRGRKYKFTNVEIVVKEKSGDVEVEKKVKKDSNVKIKMEKKK
;
A
#
# COMPACT_ATOMS: atom_id res chain seq x y z
N MET A 1 11.25 -17.64 -10.14
CA MET A 1 10.43 -16.74 -10.97
C MET A 1 9.02 -16.77 -10.40
N ILE A 2 8.34 -15.62 -10.27
CA ILE A 2 6.95 -15.61 -9.80
C ILE A 2 6.07 -15.79 -11.03
N ASP A 3 5.21 -16.79 -11.04
CA ASP A 3 4.34 -17.12 -12.18
C ASP A 3 3.42 -15.94 -12.51
N ASN A 4 3.36 -15.56 -13.79
CA ASN A 4 2.61 -14.37 -14.24
C ASN A 4 1.08 -14.55 -14.15
N ASP A 5 0.61 -15.78 -13.98
CA ASP A 5 -0.80 -16.14 -14.07
C ASP A 5 -1.60 -15.66 -12.86
N HIS A 6 -1.01 -15.68 -11.66
CA HIS A 6 -1.65 -15.22 -10.41
C HIS A 6 -1.30 -13.77 -10.03
N ILE A 7 -0.94 -12.95 -11.02
CA ILE A 7 -0.45 -11.58 -10.79
C ILE A 7 -1.23 -10.57 -11.64
N ALA A 8 -1.64 -9.47 -11.03
CA ALA A 8 -2.07 -8.26 -11.74
C ALA A 8 -1.07 -7.12 -11.53
N LYS A 9 -0.86 -6.32 -12.58
CA LYS A 9 0.12 -5.23 -12.61
C LYS A 9 -0.57 -3.94 -13.07
N VAL A 10 -0.08 -2.80 -12.57
CA VAL A 10 -0.38 -1.48 -13.12
C VAL A 10 0.91 -0.66 -13.18
N LYS A 11 1.00 0.19 -14.21
CA LYS A 11 2.03 1.20 -14.33
C LYS A 11 1.38 2.55 -14.59
N GLY A 12 1.70 3.54 -13.75
CA GLY A 12 1.38 4.94 -13.99
C GLY A 12 2.62 5.67 -14.45
N PHE A 13 2.58 6.28 -15.64
CA PHE A 13 3.72 7.02 -16.20
C PHE A 13 3.53 8.53 -16.03
N ASN A 14 4.63 9.24 -15.74
CA ASN A 14 4.70 10.70 -15.66
C ASN A 14 3.58 11.35 -14.81
N LEU A 15 3.27 10.75 -13.66
CA LEU A 15 2.30 11.32 -12.72
C LEU A 15 2.84 12.61 -12.09
N PRO A 16 2.05 13.69 -11.96
CA PRO A 16 2.50 15.01 -11.48
C PRO A 16 2.69 15.08 -9.96
N ILE A 17 3.49 14.16 -9.41
CA ILE A 17 3.68 13.92 -7.98
C ILE A 17 5.18 13.96 -7.64
N SER A 18 5.51 14.21 -6.36
CA SER A 18 6.88 14.16 -5.86
C SER A 18 7.35 12.73 -5.59
N THR A 19 8.43 12.31 -6.25
CA THR A 19 9.05 10.98 -6.10
C THR A 19 9.34 10.62 -4.65
N LYS A 20 9.86 11.58 -3.88
CA LYS A 20 10.17 11.36 -2.46
C LYS A 20 8.95 10.90 -1.65
N PHE A 21 7.79 11.52 -1.88
CA PHE A 21 6.58 11.20 -1.13
C PHE A 21 5.97 9.90 -1.62
N THR A 22 5.98 9.68 -2.93
CA THR A 22 5.48 8.46 -3.55
C THR A 22 6.25 7.23 -3.06
N VAL A 23 7.59 7.32 -2.91
CA VAL A 23 8.42 6.22 -2.38
C VAL A 23 7.99 5.82 -0.96
N GLU A 24 7.78 6.79 -0.07
CA GLU A 24 7.35 6.52 1.30
C GLU A 24 5.95 5.89 1.34
N ILE A 25 5.03 6.34 0.48
CA ILE A 25 3.70 5.73 0.36
C ILE A 25 3.80 4.30 -0.17
N CYS A 26 4.60 4.06 -1.20
CA CYS A 26 4.84 2.71 -1.73
C CYS A 26 5.37 1.78 -0.63
N ASN A 27 6.32 2.24 0.18
CA ASN A 27 6.82 1.48 1.34
C ASN A 27 5.74 1.26 2.40
N PHE A 28 4.86 2.23 2.61
CA PHE A 28 3.79 2.15 3.59
C PHE A 28 2.68 1.15 3.19
N ILE A 29 2.41 0.97 1.91
CA ILE A 29 1.37 0.05 1.42
C ILE A 29 1.89 -1.34 1.05
N ARG A 30 3.21 -1.50 0.83
CA ARG A 30 3.83 -2.77 0.46
C ARG A 30 3.54 -3.86 1.50
N GLY A 31 3.16 -5.05 1.04
CA GLY A 31 2.84 -6.21 1.88
C GLY A 31 1.48 -6.17 2.56
N LYS A 32 0.63 -5.17 2.27
CA LYS A 32 -0.73 -5.09 2.80
C LYS A 32 -1.75 -5.66 1.82
N ASP A 33 -2.87 -6.10 2.36
CA ASP A 33 -4.05 -6.46 1.57
C ASP A 33 -4.55 -5.23 0.81
N LEU A 34 -5.06 -5.45 -0.40
CA LEU A 34 -5.49 -4.39 -1.30
C LEU A 34 -6.62 -3.54 -0.69
N LYS A 35 -7.61 -4.18 -0.03
CA LYS A 35 -8.68 -3.49 0.71
C LYS A 35 -8.14 -2.60 1.83
N LYS A 36 -7.19 -3.13 2.61
CA LYS A 36 -6.55 -2.40 3.72
C LYS A 36 -5.72 -1.23 3.21
N ALA A 37 -4.98 -1.41 2.11
CA ALA A 37 -4.20 -0.36 1.48
C ALA A 37 -5.08 0.79 0.98
N LYS A 38 -6.21 0.49 0.30
CA LYS A 38 -7.19 1.51 -0.12
C LYS A 38 -7.71 2.32 1.07
N ASN A 39 -8.10 1.65 2.16
CA ASN A 39 -8.61 2.33 3.36
C ASN A 39 -7.54 3.20 4.05
N LEU A 40 -6.30 2.71 4.14
CA LEU A 40 -5.20 3.50 4.67
C LEU A 40 -4.95 4.77 3.87
N LEU A 41 -4.95 4.68 2.54
CA LEU A 41 -4.74 5.86 1.68
C LEU A 41 -5.90 6.87 1.79
N LYS A 42 -7.15 6.41 1.93
CA LYS A 42 -8.29 7.29 2.24
C LYS A 42 -8.10 8.02 3.57
N ASN A 43 -7.65 7.32 4.60
CA ASN A 43 -7.36 7.94 5.89
C ASN A 43 -6.20 8.93 5.83
N VAL A 44 -5.23 8.72 4.93
CA VAL A 44 -4.15 9.69 4.68
C VAL A 44 -4.66 10.93 3.96
N THR A 45 -5.57 10.78 2.99
CA THR A 45 -6.18 11.93 2.29
C THR A 45 -7.05 12.76 3.25
N GLU A 46 -7.72 12.11 4.20
CA GLU A 46 -8.48 12.75 5.28
C GLU A 46 -7.60 13.23 6.44
N GLN A 47 -6.28 13.10 6.34
CA GLN A 47 -5.29 13.50 7.36
C GLN A 47 -5.46 12.83 8.73
N LYS A 48 -6.16 11.70 8.80
CA LYS A 48 -6.35 10.91 10.02
C LYS A 48 -5.11 10.09 10.37
N ILE A 49 -4.49 9.48 9.36
CA ILE A 49 -3.31 8.61 9.53
C ILE A 49 -2.11 9.22 8.79
N PRO A 50 -1.00 9.52 9.48
CA PRO A 50 0.20 10.01 8.81
C PRO A 50 0.98 8.87 8.17
N VAL A 51 1.68 9.17 7.07
CA VAL A 51 2.63 8.26 6.45
C VAL A 51 3.98 8.42 7.16
N PRO A 52 4.60 7.32 7.64
CA PRO A 52 5.96 7.36 8.19
C PRO A 52 6.97 7.65 7.06
N PHE A 53 7.91 8.54 7.31
CA PHE A 53 8.98 8.85 6.36
C PHE A 53 10.28 8.23 6.84
N LYS A 54 10.96 7.46 5.98
CA LYS A 54 12.24 6.80 6.31
C LYS A 54 13.45 7.49 5.68
N PHE A 55 13.33 7.96 4.45
CA PHE A 55 14.44 8.54 3.69
C PHE A 55 14.33 10.06 3.58
N ALA A 56 13.15 10.58 3.27
CA ALA A 56 12.95 12.02 3.06
C ALA A 56 12.72 12.78 4.37
N LEU A 57 13.70 12.75 5.28
CA LEU A 57 13.57 13.21 6.67
C LEU A 57 13.82 14.70 6.92
N ARG A 58 14.51 15.41 6.01
CA ARG A 58 14.86 16.83 6.24
C ARG A 58 13.62 17.69 6.44
N ASP A 59 13.62 18.46 7.53
CA ASP A 59 12.57 19.42 7.88
C ASP A 59 11.17 18.79 8.05
N LEU A 60 11.13 17.58 8.62
CA LEU A 60 9.89 16.92 9.00
C LEU A 60 9.61 17.06 10.50
N GLY A 61 8.41 17.53 10.81
CA GLY A 61 7.89 17.47 12.17
C GLY A 61 7.52 16.03 12.57
N HIS A 62 7.64 15.75 13.87
CA HIS A 62 7.21 14.48 14.43
C HIS A 62 5.67 14.39 14.54
N LYS A 63 5.16 13.18 14.39
CA LYS A 63 3.76 12.80 14.60
C LYS A 63 3.70 11.79 15.73
N LYS A 64 2.65 11.90 16.55
CA LYS A 64 2.43 11.07 17.74
C LYS A 64 2.48 9.57 17.36
N GLY A 65 3.33 8.81 18.06
CA GLY A 65 3.47 7.36 17.92
C GLY A 65 4.27 6.85 16.71
N ILE A 66 4.61 7.72 15.75
CA ILE A 66 5.28 7.31 14.49
C ILE A 66 6.63 7.99 14.29
N GLY A 67 6.87 9.13 14.95
CA GLY A 67 8.07 9.94 14.72
C GLY A 67 7.93 10.78 13.44
N PRO A 68 8.94 10.89 12.58
CA PRO A 68 8.87 11.74 11.39
C PRO A 68 7.79 11.24 10.41
N GLY A 69 6.79 12.10 10.13
CA GLY A 69 5.68 11.74 9.26
C GLY A 69 4.93 12.93 8.68
N ARG A 70 4.31 12.73 7.53
CA ARG A 70 3.49 13.74 6.83
C ARG A 70 2.22 13.11 6.23
N TYR A 71 1.32 13.96 5.77
CA TYR A 71 0.10 13.58 5.04
C TYR A 71 0.24 13.95 3.55
N PRO A 72 0.80 13.07 2.70
CA PRO A 72 1.01 13.37 1.28
C PRO A 72 -0.29 13.24 0.46
N VAL A 73 -1.26 14.14 0.66
CA VAL A 73 -2.62 14.08 0.08
C VAL A 73 -2.62 13.84 -1.43
N LYS A 74 -1.97 14.73 -2.20
CA LYS A 74 -1.92 14.64 -3.67
C LYS A 74 -1.37 13.29 -4.16
N ALA A 75 -0.32 12.79 -3.51
CA ALA A 75 0.30 11.53 -3.92
C ALA A 75 -0.61 10.34 -3.62
N SER A 76 -1.28 10.36 -2.46
CA SER A 76 -2.23 9.32 -2.04
C SER A 76 -3.43 9.24 -2.97
N GLU A 77 -3.97 10.35 -3.46
CA GLU A 77 -5.10 10.38 -4.40
C GLU A 77 -4.78 9.64 -5.71
N HIS A 78 -3.63 9.95 -6.31
CA HIS A 78 -3.20 9.28 -7.54
C HIS A 78 -2.91 7.79 -7.33
N ILE A 79 -2.26 7.41 -6.22
CA ILE A 79 -2.00 6.00 -5.91
C ILE A 79 -3.31 5.25 -5.65
N LEU A 80 -4.29 5.89 -5.01
CA LEU A 80 -5.62 5.31 -4.82
C LEU A 80 -6.32 5.05 -6.16
N GLY A 81 -6.16 5.95 -7.13
CA GLY A 81 -6.56 5.72 -8.52
C GLY A 81 -5.91 4.47 -9.12
N LEU A 82 -4.58 4.35 -8.99
CA LEU A 82 -3.85 3.17 -9.48
C LEU A 82 -4.30 1.86 -8.79
N LEU A 83 -4.56 1.87 -7.49
CA LEU A 83 -5.06 0.70 -6.77
C LEU A 83 -6.46 0.27 -7.24
N LYS A 84 -7.32 1.20 -7.65
CA LYS A 84 -8.60 0.88 -8.29
C LYS A 84 -8.37 0.23 -9.66
N THR A 85 -7.44 0.76 -10.45
CA THR A 85 -7.09 0.16 -11.75
C THR A 85 -6.52 -1.24 -11.60
N VAL A 86 -5.66 -1.49 -10.60
CA VAL A 86 -5.14 -2.83 -10.32
C VAL A 86 -6.24 -3.81 -9.96
N ASP A 87 -7.20 -3.36 -9.15
CA ASP A 87 -8.38 -4.15 -8.77
C ASP A 87 -9.17 -4.57 -10.01
N SER A 88 -9.49 -3.62 -10.90
CA SER A 88 -10.17 -3.91 -12.16
C SER A 88 -9.38 -4.86 -13.06
N ASN A 89 -8.04 -4.70 -13.12
CA ASN A 89 -7.17 -5.61 -13.87
C ASN A 89 -7.15 -7.02 -13.26
N ALA A 90 -7.21 -7.13 -11.94
CA ALA A 90 -7.26 -8.41 -11.24
C ALA A 90 -8.60 -9.12 -11.47
N SER A 91 -9.72 -8.38 -11.38
CA SER A 91 -11.05 -8.92 -11.69
C SER A 91 -11.14 -9.36 -13.15
N TYR A 92 -10.56 -8.59 -14.09
CA TYR A 92 -10.51 -8.98 -15.51
C TYR A 92 -9.74 -10.28 -15.74
N LYS A 93 -8.69 -10.53 -14.95
CA LYS A 93 -7.92 -11.79 -14.98
C LYS A 93 -8.61 -12.94 -14.25
N GLY A 94 -9.76 -12.73 -13.63
CA GLY A 94 -10.46 -13.74 -12.83
C GLY A 94 -9.80 -14.03 -11.47
N LEU A 95 -8.92 -13.15 -10.98
CA LEU A 95 -8.33 -13.29 -9.65
C LEU A 95 -9.35 -12.93 -8.57
N ASN A 96 -9.31 -13.62 -7.43
CA ASN A 96 -10.17 -13.28 -6.31
C ASN A 96 -9.77 -11.91 -5.72
N SER A 97 -10.67 -10.93 -5.86
CA SER A 97 -10.43 -9.53 -5.44
C SER A 97 -10.28 -9.37 -3.93
N ASP A 98 -10.74 -10.36 -3.16
CA ASP A 98 -10.71 -10.32 -1.70
C ASP A 98 -9.38 -10.79 -1.10
N SER A 99 -8.64 -11.63 -1.82
CA SER A 99 -7.38 -12.22 -1.38
C SER A 99 -6.15 -11.56 -2.03
N LEU A 100 -6.28 -10.37 -2.60
CA LEU A 100 -5.17 -9.66 -3.24
C LEU A 100 -4.24 -8.99 -2.22
N VAL A 101 -2.94 -9.28 -2.35
CA VAL A 101 -1.87 -8.66 -1.56
C VAL A 101 -0.93 -7.88 -2.47
N ILE A 102 -0.51 -6.70 -2.02
CA ILE A 102 0.48 -5.88 -2.73
C ILE A 102 1.87 -6.50 -2.52
N CYS A 103 2.34 -7.25 -3.52
CA CYS A 103 3.65 -7.89 -3.51
C CYS A 103 4.77 -6.86 -3.77
N TYR A 104 4.59 -6.03 -4.80
CA TYR A 104 5.58 -5.03 -5.18
C TYR A 104 4.92 -3.68 -5.40
N ALA A 105 5.56 -2.64 -4.88
CA ALA A 105 5.17 -1.26 -5.09
C ALA A 105 6.44 -0.41 -5.14
N SER A 106 6.66 0.27 -6.25
CA SER A 106 7.83 1.14 -6.42
C SER A 106 7.46 2.44 -7.11
N ALA A 107 8.29 3.45 -6.86
CA ALA A 107 8.19 4.75 -7.51
C ALA A 107 9.56 5.13 -8.04
N THR A 108 9.63 5.42 -9.34
CA THR A 108 10.83 5.89 -10.03
C THR A 108 10.62 7.32 -10.53
N LYS A 109 11.72 8.01 -10.83
CA LYS A 109 11.67 9.38 -11.32
C LYS A 109 11.15 9.38 -12.77
N GLY A 110 10.12 10.19 -13.03
CA GLY A 110 9.58 10.40 -14.36
C GLY A 110 10.38 11.43 -15.16
N VAL A 111 9.94 11.70 -16.39
CA VAL A 111 10.58 12.66 -17.28
C VAL A 111 10.40 14.08 -16.73
N ALA A 112 11.50 14.75 -16.39
CA ALA A 112 11.45 16.10 -15.85
C ALA A 112 11.12 17.10 -16.96
N ARG A 113 10.03 17.86 -16.80
CA ARG A 113 9.70 18.99 -17.68
C ARG A 113 10.04 20.31 -16.98
N MET A 114 10.52 21.29 -17.75
CA MET A 114 10.86 22.61 -17.21
C MET A 114 9.69 23.58 -17.40
N LYS A 115 9.30 24.28 -16.34
CA LYS A 115 8.46 25.48 -16.47
C LYS A 115 9.36 26.66 -16.83
N PRO A 116 9.10 27.41 -17.92
CA PRO A 116 9.85 28.62 -18.22
C PRO A 116 9.67 29.65 -17.08
N GLY A 117 10.71 30.46 -16.86
CA GLY A 117 10.75 31.50 -15.84
C GLY A 117 11.73 32.59 -16.25
N ARG A 118 11.70 33.74 -15.56
CA ARG A 118 12.41 34.96 -15.97
C ARG A 118 13.93 34.78 -16.13
N GLN A 119 14.59 34.13 -15.18
CA GLN A 119 16.04 33.85 -15.23
C GLN A 119 16.36 32.37 -15.20
N ARG A 120 15.67 31.58 -14.35
CA ARG A 120 15.81 30.13 -14.28
C ARG A 120 14.44 29.48 -14.15
N GLY A 121 14.19 28.47 -14.98
CA GLY A 121 12.96 27.70 -14.92
C GLY A 121 12.85 26.83 -13.66
N ARG A 122 11.63 26.35 -13.37
CA ARG A 122 11.38 25.37 -12.30
C ARG A 122 11.15 23.98 -12.89
N LYS A 123 11.89 22.98 -12.41
CA LYS A 123 11.66 21.57 -12.83
C LYS A 123 10.40 21.03 -12.18
N TYR A 124 9.44 20.61 -12.99
CA TYR A 124 8.31 19.82 -12.50
C TYR A 124 8.77 18.45 -12.03
N LYS A 125 8.11 17.97 -10.97
CA LYS A 125 8.33 16.63 -10.44
C LYS A 125 7.31 15.71 -11.08
N PHE A 126 7.82 14.70 -11.76
CA PHE A 126 7.04 13.61 -12.30
C PHE A 126 7.55 12.29 -11.75
N THR A 127 6.65 11.33 -11.61
CA THR A 127 6.94 10.00 -11.07
C THR A 127 6.31 8.94 -11.92
N ASN A 128 7.05 7.87 -12.16
CA ASN A 128 6.49 6.62 -12.63
C ASN A 128 6.23 5.73 -11.40
N VAL A 129 5.10 5.04 -11.39
CA VAL A 129 4.70 4.16 -10.28
C VAL A 129 4.36 2.80 -10.86
N GLU A 130 4.89 1.75 -10.26
CA GLU A 130 4.58 0.37 -10.59
C GLU A 130 4.03 -0.33 -9.35
N ILE A 131 2.87 -0.96 -9.49
CA ILE A 131 2.26 -1.76 -8.43
C ILE A 131 1.91 -3.11 -9.01
N VAL A 132 2.28 -4.15 -8.28
CA VAL A 132 2.03 -5.55 -8.60
C VAL A 132 1.35 -6.18 -7.42
N VAL A 133 0.21 -6.80 -7.69
CA VAL A 133 -0.55 -7.57 -6.72
C VAL A 133 -0.50 -9.04 -7.09
N LYS A 134 -0.45 -9.87 -6.06
CA LYS A 134 -0.50 -11.32 -6.18
C LYS A 134 -1.71 -11.78 -5.40
N GLU A 135 -2.40 -12.79 -5.93
CA GLU A 135 -3.36 -13.52 -5.13
C GLU A 135 -2.64 -14.22 -3.98
N LYS A 136 -3.18 -14.09 -2.76
CA LYS A 136 -2.69 -14.84 -1.62
C LYS A 136 -3.00 -16.31 -1.90
N SER A 137 -2.01 -17.04 -2.42
CA SER A 137 -2.00 -18.49 -2.45
C SER A 137 -2.31 -18.94 -1.05
N GLY A 138 -3.53 -19.45 -0.83
CA GLY A 138 -3.94 -19.90 0.47
C GLY A 138 -2.90 -20.89 0.97
N ASP A 139 -2.30 -20.61 2.12
CA ASP A 139 -2.08 -21.71 3.03
C ASP A 139 -3.46 -22.36 3.15
N VAL A 140 -3.59 -23.61 2.71
CA VAL A 140 -4.72 -24.46 3.09
C VAL A 140 -4.94 -24.21 4.58
N GLU A 141 -6.18 -23.91 5.00
CA GLU A 141 -6.54 -23.80 6.41
C GLU A 141 -6.32 -25.15 7.11
N VAL A 142 -5.08 -25.53 7.40
CA VAL A 142 -4.76 -26.66 8.26
C VAL A 142 -4.57 -26.09 9.66
N GLU A 143 -5.59 -26.34 10.50
CA GLU A 143 -5.51 -26.40 11.95
C GLU A 143 -5.22 -25.10 12.73
N LYS A 144 -6.17 -24.16 12.74
CA LYS A 144 -6.37 -23.29 13.92
C LYS A 144 -7.76 -23.38 14.56
N LYS A 145 -8.65 -24.25 14.05
CA LYS A 145 -9.98 -24.49 14.64
C LYS A 145 -10.07 -25.63 15.67
N VAL A 146 -9.07 -26.52 15.79
CA VAL A 146 -9.19 -27.69 16.71
C VAL A 146 -8.79 -27.39 18.17
N LYS A 147 -8.06 -26.30 18.47
CA LYS A 147 -7.54 -26.05 19.84
C LYS A 147 -8.36 -25.13 20.73
N LYS A 148 -9.53 -24.63 20.29
CA LYS A 148 -10.31 -23.67 21.09
C LYS A 148 -11.55 -24.25 21.81
N ASP A 149 -11.98 -25.46 21.46
CA ASP A 149 -13.25 -26.02 21.96
C ASP A 149 -13.09 -27.11 23.04
N SER A 150 -11.87 -27.52 23.42
CA SER A 150 -11.68 -28.61 24.40
C SER A 150 -11.41 -28.19 25.84
N ASN A 151 -11.69 -26.93 26.23
CA ASN A 151 -11.54 -26.48 27.62
C ASN A 151 -12.83 -25.91 28.20
N VAL A 152 -13.88 -26.75 28.26
CA VAL A 152 -15.06 -26.48 29.09
C VAL A 152 -15.43 -27.75 29.88
N LYS A 153 -15.08 -27.72 31.17
CA LYS A 153 -15.72 -28.37 32.33
C LYS A 153 -15.82 -29.90 32.38
N ILE A 154 -14.99 -30.51 33.24
CA ILE A 154 -15.46 -31.51 34.20
C ILE A 154 -14.99 -31.07 35.60
N LYS A 155 -15.86 -30.37 36.33
CA LYS A 155 -15.90 -30.45 37.79
C LYS A 155 -16.91 -31.55 38.12
N MET A 156 -16.45 -32.65 38.68
CA MET A 156 -17.28 -33.48 39.56
C MET A 156 -16.47 -33.78 40.81
N GLU A 157 -16.72 -32.96 41.83
CA GLU A 157 -16.53 -33.32 43.22
C GLU A 157 -17.38 -34.56 43.52
N LYS A 158 -16.76 -35.64 43.98
CA LYS A 158 -17.41 -36.62 44.86
C LYS A 158 -16.43 -37.10 45.93
N LYS A 159 -16.67 -36.59 47.14
CA LYS A 159 -16.65 -37.27 48.45
C LYS A 159 -15.67 -38.44 48.64
N LYS A 160 -14.73 -38.25 49.56
CA LYS A 160 -14.55 -39.13 50.72
C LYS A 160 -14.03 -38.32 51.89
#